data_AF-A0A9N9SGM8-F1
#
_entry.id   AF-A0A9N9SGM8-F1
#
_cell.length_a   1.000
_cell.length_b   1.000
_cell.length_c   1.000
_cell.angle_alpha   90.00
_cell.angle_beta   90.00
_cell.angle_gamma   90.00
#
_symmetry.space_group_name_H-M   'P 1'
#
loop_
_entity.id
_entity.type
_entity.pdbx_description
1 polymer ?
#
loop_
_entity_poly.entity_id
_entity_poly.type
_entity_poly.pdbx_seq_one_letter_code
_entity_poly.pdbx_strand_id
1 'polypeptide(L)'
;MKRVSEELGVPKKHLKETSKQQRYLAVVHKSWLKSLIKHLKLIDFIEKSGEIWPSPEEEISSSWMKIFITVINKKNCKVIPLPRIRPVRDEEPFLFPQLMQYIAHTNHVGLWKEAYKKYYASKQNKETLLNLTDYNKVLRDVISRIYGCPIINTCDPNASTENSKQIDMHLNIMPVVCAVETTGAMFLLHVPYLEYNLNDCVTFSPAILDNSYTKSLFIVYQLLNVLKDLHERSLTLGDISLNDIFANEDMWLYIFPQIESNLYEEGDIKARKGFSTIRDCQRMGHVINHKLECEYCGLQAHDKVKVDEQTLEELCHLWIFGQISNFTYVSALNELSGRVLGDPNCHYVFPWVTDFSSRCGKNWRDLKKSKYRLNKGDHQLDLTYGNSQSQVPHHVSDVLSPITYYVYTARRTPKSVLCKNVRTVWVPAEYPSSIQRIQEWTPDECIPEFYTNPNIFRSIHDDMDDLSVPSWASGPEDFVERHRKALESPIVSEKLHHWIDLTFGYK
;
A
#
# COMPACT_ATOMS: atom_id res chain seq x y z
N MET A 1 -1.31 -24.24 -11.14
CA MET A 1 -2.15 -25.36 -11.59
C MET A 1 -1.47 -26.72 -11.43
N LYS A 2 -0.18 -26.86 -11.79
CA LYS A 2 0.59 -28.13 -11.70
C LYS A 2 0.44 -28.86 -10.36
N ARG A 3 0.70 -28.18 -9.23
CA ARG A 3 0.55 -28.76 -7.88
C ARG A 3 -0.85 -29.28 -7.57
N VAL A 4 -1.90 -28.59 -8.01
CA VAL A 4 -3.30 -29.04 -7.80
C VAL A 4 -3.53 -30.37 -8.52
N SER A 5 -2.96 -30.54 -9.71
CA SER A 5 -3.08 -31.80 -10.45
C SER A 5 -2.20 -32.92 -9.91
N GLU A 6 -1.00 -32.61 -9.41
CA GLU A 6 -0.04 -33.62 -8.97
C GLU A 6 -0.21 -34.03 -7.51
N GLU A 7 -0.51 -33.09 -6.61
CA GLU A 7 -0.58 -33.34 -5.17
C GLU A 7 -2.03 -33.51 -4.67
N LEU A 8 -2.98 -32.73 -5.19
CA LEU A 8 -4.42 -32.88 -4.84
C LEU A 8 -5.13 -33.89 -5.76
N GLY A 9 -4.54 -34.22 -6.92
CA GLY A 9 -5.06 -35.22 -7.84
C GLY A 9 -6.20 -34.74 -8.76
N VAL A 10 -6.52 -33.44 -8.79
CA VAL A 10 -7.57 -32.90 -9.68
C VAL A 10 -6.99 -32.71 -11.09
N PRO A 11 -7.45 -33.45 -12.12
CA PRO A 11 -6.85 -33.38 -13.44
C PRO A 11 -6.90 -31.97 -14.03
N LYS A 12 -5.84 -31.53 -14.73
CA LYS A 12 -5.77 -30.17 -15.33
C LYS A 12 -6.98 -29.81 -16.20
N LYS A 13 -7.58 -30.79 -16.89
CA LYS A 13 -8.80 -30.63 -17.68
C LYS A 13 -10.00 -30.09 -16.87
N HIS A 14 -10.04 -30.36 -15.56
CA HIS A 14 -11.05 -29.90 -14.62
C HIS A 14 -10.66 -28.59 -13.91
N LEU A 15 -9.60 -27.90 -14.33
CA LEU A 15 -9.08 -26.69 -13.69
C LEU A 15 -9.06 -25.50 -14.66
N LYS A 16 -9.39 -24.32 -14.14
CA LYS A 16 -9.25 -23.03 -14.81
C LYS A 16 -8.56 -22.03 -13.89
N GLU A 17 -7.72 -21.17 -14.45
CA GLU A 17 -7.08 -20.09 -13.67
C GLU A 17 -8.06 -18.96 -13.39
N THR A 18 -7.87 -18.29 -12.26
CA THR A 18 -8.60 -17.05 -11.92
C THR A 18 -7.68 -15.85 -12.11
N SER A 19 -8.21 -14.64 -12.00
CA SER A 19 -7.42 -13.41 -12.02
C SER A 19 -6.39 -13.34 -10.87
N LYS A 20 -6.63 -14.04 -9.76
CA LYS A 20 -5.72 -14.08 -8.62
C LYS A 20 -4.77 -15.27 -8.73
N GLN A 21 -3.48 -14.99 -8.61
CA GLN A 21 -2.44 -16.02 -8.57
C GLN A 21 -2.71 -17.02 -7.44
N GLN A 22 -2.39 -18.28 -7.67
CA GLN A 22 -2.58 -19.40 -6.73
C GLN A 22 -4.04 -19.72 -6.35
N ARG A 23 -5.03 -19.04 -6.94
CA ARG A 23 -6.45 -19.42 -6.85
C ARG A 23 -6.90 -20.00 -8.19
N TYR A 24 -7.54 -21.16 -8.13
CA TYR A 24 -8.02 -21.90 -9.31
C TYR A 24 -9.50 -22.20 -9.15
N LEU A 25 -10.21 -22.22 -10.27
CA LEU A 25 -11.57 -22.73 -10.35
C LEU A 25 -11.50 -24.21 -10.76
N ALA A 26 -12.27 -25.06 -10.09
CA ALA A 26 -12.31 -26.49 -10.36
C ALA A 26 -13.76 -26.99 -10.52
N VAL A 27 -13.98 -27.94 -11.42
CA VAL A 27 -15.25 -28.65 -11.56
C VAL A 27 -15.11 -30.04 -10.96
N VAL A 28 -15.81 -30.31 -9.85
CA VAL A 28 -15.66 -31.52 -9.05
C VAL A 28 -16.99 -32.24 -8.83
N HIS A 29 -16.95 -33.55 -8.63
CA HIS A 29 -18.13 -34.33 -8.27
C HIS A 29 -18.49 -34.14 -6.80
N LYS A 30 -19.77 -33.91 -6.48
CA LYS A 30 -20.24 -33.65 -5.10
C LYS A 30 -19.91 -34.79 -4.13
N SER A 31 -19.89 -36.04 -4.60
CA SER A 31 -19.51 -37.18 -3.75
C SER A 31 -18.01 -37.22 -3.42
N TRP A 32 -17.14 -36.73 -4.30
CA TRP A 32 -15.69 -36.65 -4.02
C TRP A 32 -15.45 -35.72 -2.82
N LEU A 33 -16.04 -34.52 -2.85
CA LEU A 33 -15.95 -33.56 -1.75
C LEU A 33 -16.56 -34.10 -0.45
N LYS A 34 -17.74 -34.74 -0.53
CA LYS A 34 -18.37 -35.37 0.64
C LYS A 34 -17.50 -36.47 1.26
N SER A 35 -16.84 -37.27 0.43
CA SER A 35 -15.94 -38.33 0.89
C SER A 35 -14.69 -37.79 1.56
N LEU A 36 -14.10 -36.70 1.06
CA LEU A 36 -12.96 -36.04 1.71
C LEU A 36 -13.29 -35.65 3.16
N ILE A 37 -14.46 -35.02 3.38
CA ILE A 37 -14.89 -34.57 4.71
C ILE A 37 -15.23 -35.77 5.60
N LYS A 38 -15.98 -36.74 5.07
CA LYS A 38 -16.46 -37.89 5.85
C LYS A 38 -15.34 -38.81 6.31
N HIS A 39 -14.32 -39.00 5.47
CA HIS A 39 -13.25 -39.95 5.73
C HIS A 39 -11.94 -39.28 6.18
N LEU A 40 -11.87 -37.94 6.17
CA LEU A 40 -10.68 -37.15 6.47
C LEU A 40 -9.42 -37.67 5.77
N LYS A 41 -9.59 -38.08 4.51
CA LYS A 41 -8.54 -38.70 3.71
C LYS A 41 -8.67 -38.26 2.27
N LEU A 42 -7.55 -37.95 1.65
CA LEU A 42 -7.49 -37.72 0.21
C LEU A 42 -7.80 -39.03 -0.53
N ILE A 43 -8.87 -39.01 -1.34
CA ILE A 43 -9.29 -40.11 -2.19
C ILE A 43 -9.09 -39.75 -3.66
N ASP A 44 -9.02 -40.77 -4.50
CA ASP A 44 -8.88 -40.59 -5.95
C ASP A 44 -10.01 -39.74 -6.52
N PHE A 45 -9.63 -38.86 -7.44
CA PHE A 45 -10.57 -37.96 -8.09
C PHE A 45 -11.55 -38.75 -8.96
N ILE A 46 -12.84 -38.40 -8.86
CA ILE A 46 -13.89 -39.02 -9.67
C ILE A 46 -13.91 -38.30 -11.02
N GLU A 47 -13.55 -38.98 -12.10
CA GLU A 47 -13.57 -38.41 -13.45
C GLU A 47 -14.96 -38.49 -14.12
N LYS A 48 -15.29 -37.45 -14.91
CA LYS A 48 -16.44 -37.46 -15.81
C LYS A 48 -16.03 -38.04 -17.17
N SER A 49 -16.89 -38.84 -17.80
CA SER A 49 -16.76 -39.21 -19.22
C SER A 49 -17.25 -38.06 -20.12
N GLY A 50 -16.45 -37.63 -21.12
CA GLY A 50 -16.83 -36.58 -22.09
C GLY A 50 -16.07 -35.25 -21.92
N GLU A 51 -16.55 -34.15 -22.52
CA GLU A 51 -15.97 -32.80 -22.36
C GLU A 51 -16.07 -32.30 -20.90
N ILE A 52 -15.02 -31.63 -20.46
CA ILE A 52 -14.63 -31.60 -19.03
C ILE A 52 -14.90 -30.26 -18.36
N TRP A 53 -14.88 -29.17 -19.12
CA TRP A 53 -15.23 -27.85 -18.65
C TRP A 53 -16.52 -27.41 -19.33
N PRO A 54 -17.57 -27.06 -18.58
CA PRO A 54 -18.83 -26.63 -19.18
C PRO A 54 -18.59 -25.36 -20.00
N SER A 55 -19.10 -25.35 -21.24
CA SER A 55 -19.18 -24.10 -22.00
C SER A 55 -20.06 -23.09 -21.26
N PRO A 56 -19.97 -21.77 -21.54
CA PRO A 56 -20.82 -20.76 -20.89
C PRO A 56 -22.33 -21.05 -21.02
N GLU A 57 -22.72 -21.82 -22.03
CA GLU A 57 -24.10 -22.19 -22.35
C GLU A 57 -24.52 -23.54 -21.74
N GLU A 58 -23.58 -24.33 -21.19
CA GLU A 58 -23.85 -25.64 -20.61
C GLU A 58 -24.12 -25.58 -19.10
N GLU A 59 -25.31 -26.04 -18.70
CA GLU A 59 -25.62 -26.27 -17.29
C GLU A 59 -24.81 -27.43 -16.72
N ILE A 60 -24.16 -27.20 -15.58
CA ILE A 60 -23.46 -28.26 -14.85
C ILE A 60 -24.50 -29.22 -14.29
N SER A 61 -24.36 -30.51 -14.65
CA SER A 61 -25.22 -31.57 -14.11
C SER A 61 -25.29 -31.50 -12.58
N SER A 62 -26.44 -31.84 -12.00
CA SER A 62 -26.71 -31.72 -10.55
C SER A 62 -25.72 -32.47 -9.63
N SER A 63 -24.99 -33.46 -10.13
CA SER A 63 -23.97 -34.22 -9.38
C SER A 63 -22.59 -33.55 -9.33
N TRP A 64 -22.35 -32.56 -10.18
CA TRP A 64 -21.10 -31.82 -10.29
C TRP A 64 -21.27 -30.38 -9.81
N MET A 65 -20.17 -29.71 -9.45
CA MET A 65 -20.20 -28.32 -9.04
C MET A 65 -18.87 -27.63 -9.30
N LYS A 66 -18.92 -26.30 -9.45
CA LYS A 66 -17.74 -25.42 -9.43
C LYS A 66 -17.33 -25.13 -7.99
N ILE A 67 -16.03 -25.15 -7.72
CA ILE A 67 -15.42 -24.76 -6.43
C ILE A 67 -14.17 -23.93 -6.69
N PHE A 68 -13.79 -23.08 -5.73
CA PHE A 68 -12.45 -22.48 -5.76
C PHE A 68 -11.45 -23.34 -4.98
N ILE A 69 -10.22 -23.37 -5.46
CA ILE A 69 -9.08 -24.02 -4.80
C ILE A 69 -8.00 -22.97 -4.62
N THR A 70 -7.73 -22.59 -3.37
CA THR A 70 -6.59 -21.73 -3.02
C THR A 70 -5.40 -22.61 -2.65
N VAL A 71 -4.25 -22.36 -3.26
CA VAL A 71 -3.01 -23.08 -2.98
C VAL A 71 -2.10 -22.19 -2.16
N ILE A 72 -1.60 -22.69 -1.03
CA ILE A 72 -0.62 -22.00 -0.20
C ILE A 72 0.62 -22.88 -0.11
N ASN A 73 1.76 -22.38 -0.59
CA ASN A 73 2.98 -23.17 -0.58
C ASN A 73 3.53 -23.31 0.83
N LYS A 74 3.97 -24.52 1.18
CA LYS A 74 4.71 -24.75 2.42
C LYS A 74 6.10 -24.15 2.29
N LYS A 75 6.60 -23.54 3.37
CA LYS A 75 7.94 -22.97 3.44
C LYS A 75 8.72 -23.63 4.57
N ASN A 76 10.02 -23.81 4.35
CA ASN A 76 10.94 -24.29 5.39
C ASN A 76 11.66 -23.10 6.02
N CYS A 77 10.89 -22.27 6.72
CA CYS A 77 11.40 -21.10 7.43
C CYS A 77 10.74 -20.96 8.81
N LYS A 78 11.30 -20.07 9.62
CA LYS A 78 10.80 -19.76 10.95
C LYS A 78 10.05 -18.43 10.92
N VAL A 79 8.94 -18.38 11.66
CA VAL A 79 8.07 -17.21 11.78
C VAL A 79 7.81 -16.84 13.24
N ILE A 80 7.34 -15.63 13.46
CA ILE A 80 6.86 -15.20 14.78
C ILE A 80 5.57 -15.99 15.13
N PRO A 81 5.47 -16.59 16.33
CA PRO A 81 4.26 -17.29 16.73
C PRO A 81 3.07 -16.33 16.93
N LEU A 82 1.87 -16.80 16.59
CA LEU A 82 0.64 -16.03 16.79
C LEU A 82 0.38 -15.73 18.28
N PRO A 83 -0.19 -14.56 18.62
CA PRO A 83 -0.67 -14.29 19.95
C PRO A 83 -1.75 -15.28 20.38
N ARG A 84 -1.90 -15.46 21.70
CA ARG A 84 -3.02 -16.23 22.27
C ARG A 84 -4.33 -15.49 22.01
N ILE A 85 -5.35 -16.25 21.61
CA ILE A 85 -6.73 -15.75 21.45
C ILE A 85 -7.19 -15.22 22.80
N ARG A 86 -7.79 -14.03 22.79
CA ARG A 86 -8.42 -13.47 24.00
C ARG A 86 -9.82 -14.08 24.13
N PRO A 87 -10.25 -14.47 25.34
CA PRO A 87 -11.61 -14.98 25.52
C PRO A 87 -12.61 -13.90 25.06
N VAL A 88 -13.51 -14.30 24.17
CA VAL A 88 -14.62 -13.46 23.71
C VAL A 88 -15.50 -13.19 24.93
N ARG A 89 -15.77 -11.92 25.20
CA ARG A 89 -16.79 -11.52 26.17
C ARG A 89 -18.11 -11.52 25.43
N ASP A 90 -19.15 -12.13 25.99
CA ASP A 90 -20.51 -11.97 25.49
C ASP A 90 -20.93 -10.51 25.68
N GLU A 91 -20.62 -9.69 24.68
CA GLU A 91 -20.97 -8.28 24.61
C GLU A 91 -22.06 -8.10 23.54
N GLU A 92 -22.98 -7.17 23.78
CA GLU A 92 -24.00 -6.81 22.80
C GLU A 92 -23.37 -6.39 21.46
N PRO A 93 -24.01 -6.66 20.32
CA PRO A 93 -23.49 -6.27 19.02
C PRO A 93 -23.28 -4.77 18.94
N PHE A 94 -22.11 -4.35 18.46
CA PHE A 94 -21.80 -2.92 18.32
C PHE A 94 -22.71 -2.23 17.30
N LEU A 95 -23.14 -1.01 17.65
CA LEU A 95 -23.66 -0.07 16.67
C LEU A 95 -22.55 0.33 15.68
N PHE A 96 -22.93 0.73 14.46
CA PHE A 96 -21.97 1.08 13.41
C PHE A 96 -20.85 2.05 13.85
N PRO A 97 -21.13 3.16 14.57
CA PRO A 97 -20.08 4.07 15.03
C PRO A 97 -19.14 3.44 16.08
N GLN A 98 -19.68 2.58 16.95
CA GLN A 98 -18.89 1.86 17.96
C GLN A 98 -17.96 0.85 17.29
N LEU A 99 -18.45 0.15 16.27
CA LEU A 99 -17.66 -0.78 15.46
C LEU A 99 -16.51 -0.05 14.75
N MET A 100 -16.79 1.08 14.09
CA MET A 100 -15.77 1.93 13.47
C MET A 100 -14.70 2.37 14.48
N GLN A 101 -15.11 2.83 15.66
CA GLN A 101 -14.19 3.26 16.70
C GLN A 101 -13.34 2.10 17.25
N TYR A 102 -13.95 0.93 17.46
CA TYR A 102 -13.25 -0.29 17.89
C TYR A 102 -12.18 -0.70 16.88
N ILE A 103 -12.52 -0.74 15.59
CA ILE A 103 -11.57 -1.11 14.52
C ILE A 103 -10.44 -0.09 14.42
N ALA A 104 -10.75 1.20 14.44
CA ALA A 104 -9.74 2.26 14.44
C ALA A 104 -8.78 2.10 15.63
N HIS A 105 -9.30 1.87 16.84
CA HIS A 105 -8.48 1.71 18.03
C HIS A 105 -7.64 0.42 17.99
N THR A 106 -8.23 -0.71 17.60
CA THR A 106 -7.51 -2.00 17.54
C THR A 106 -6.42 -2.01 16.48
N ASN A 107 -6.66 -1.40 15.31
CA ASN A 107 -5.64 -1.16 14.29
C ASN A 107 -4.50 -0.29 14.85
N HIS A 108 -4.84 0.84 15.48
CA HIS A 108 -3.84 1.74 16.08
C HIS A 108 -3.04 1.06 17.21
N VAL A 109 -3.67 0.26 18.06
CA VAL A 109 -2.99 -0.50 19.12
C VAL A 109 -2.09 -1.60 18.52
N GLY A 110 -2.52 -2.24 17.43
CA GLY A 110 -1.69 -3.17 16.65
C GLY A 110 -0.41 -2.47 16.18
N LEU A 111 -0.59 -1.40 15.41
CA LEU A 111 0.50 -0.55 14.89
C LEU A 111 1.41 -0.01 16.01
N TRP A 112 0.84 0.43 17.13
CA TRP A 112 1.61 0.92 18.28
C TRP A 112 2.39 -0.19 18.97
N LYS A 113 1.85 -1.40 19.14
CA LYS A 113 2.58 -2.51 19.76
C LYS A 113 3.75 -2.95 18.90
N GLU A 114 3.58 -2.95 17.59
CA GLU A 114 4.67 -3.19 16.64
C GLU A 114 5.73 -2.10 16.74
N ALA A 115 5.33 -0.83 16.73
CA ALA A 115 6.23 0.30 16.92
C ALA A 115 6.94 0.26 18.29
N TYR A 116 6.26 -0.08 19.37
CA TYR A 116 6.83 -0.15 20.72
C TYR A 116 7.88 -1.26 20.84
N LYS A 117 7.60 -2.46 20.30
CA LYS A 117 8.57 -3.55 20.21
C LYS A 117 9.79 -3.14 19.38
N LYS A 118 9.56 -2.42 18.28
CA LYS A 118 10.59 -2.03 17.31
C LYS A 118 11.46 -0.87 17.80
N TYR A 119 10.92 0.08 18.56
CA TYR A 119 11.58 1.35 18.85
C TYR A 119 11.79 1.66 20.34
N TYR A 120 11.01 1.06 21.26
CA TYR A 120 11.06 1.46 22.69
C TYR A 120 11.57 0.37 23.63
N ALA A 121 11.31 -0.91 23.34
CA ALA A 121 11.79 -2.02 24.19
C ALA A 121 13.33 -2.15 24.23
N SER A 122 14.07 -1.50 23.31
CA SER A 122 15.53 -1.50 23.25
C SER A 122 16.14 -0.14 23.63
N LYS A 123 15.95 0.29 24.88
CA LYS A 123 16.98 1.10 25.57
C LYS A 123 17.97 0.27 26.38
N GLN A 124 17.91 -1.06 26.23
CA GLN A 124 18.99 -1.96 26.61
C GLN A 124 19.29 -2.89 25.43
N ASN A 125 20.56 -2.97 25.03
CA ASN A 125 21.10 -4.01 24.15
C ASN A 125 20.98 -5.39 24.82
N LYS A 126 19.75 -5.89 25.00
CA LYS A 126 19.49 -7.30 25.16
C LYS A 126 18.82 -7.73 23.87
N GLU A 127 19.52 -8.54 23.08
CA GLU A 127 18.91 -9.28 21.98
C GLU A 127 17.64 -9.92 22.52
N THR A 128 16.48 -9.43 22.06
CA THR A 128 15.22 -10.06 22.41
C THR A 128 15.20 -11.37 21.65
N LEU A 129 15.57 -12.46 22.33
CA LEU A 129 15.47 -13.81 21.79
C LEU A 129 13.99 -14.09 21.47
N LEU A 130 13.60 -13.86 20.22
CA LEU A 130 12.29 -14.24 19.72
C LEU A 130 12.29 -15.77 19.56
N ASN A 131 11.44 -16.45 20.32
CA ASN A 131 11.21 -17.88 20.17
C ASN A 131 10.35 -18.11 18.92
N LEU A 132 11.00 -18.17 17.76
CA LEU A 132 10.35 -18.44 16.49
C LEU A 132 9.79 -19.86 16.43
N THR A 133 8.76 -20.05 15.63
CA THR A 133 8.09 -21.34 15.37
C THR A 133 8.15 -21.68 13.89
N ASP A 134 7.98 -22.96 13.56
CA ASP A 134 7.86 -23.43 12.18
C ASP A 134 6.71 -22.76 11.42
N TYR A 135 6.99 -22.25 10.21
CA TYR A 135 6.02 -21.60 9.33
C TYR A 135 4.75 -22.42 9.15
N ASN A 136 4.87 -23.72 8.85
CA ASN A 136 3.72 -24.57 8.52
C ASN A 136 2.87 -24.85 9.74
N LYS A 137 3.46 -24.88 10.94
CA LYS A 137 2.72 -24.95 12.20
C LYS A 137 1.86 -23.71 12.42
N VAL A 138 2.39 -22.51 12.17
CA VAL A 138 1.63 -21.26 12.29
C VAL A 138 0.57 -21.16 11.20
N LEU A 139 0.88 -21.54 9.95
CA LEU A 139 -0.07 -21.59 8.85
C LEU A 139 -1.31 -22.43 9.18
N ARG A 140 -1.14 -23.62 9.78
CA ARG A 140 -2.26 -24.44 10.26
C ARG A 140 -3.09 -23.72 11.33
N ASP A 141 -2.44 -23.05 12.29
CA ASP A 141 -3.14 -22.28 13.33
C ASP A 141 -3.95 -21.11 12.72
N VAL A 142 -3.39 -20.38 11.76
CA VAL A 142 -4.12 -19.32 11.03
C VAL A 142 -5.37 -19.89 10.35
N ILE A 143 -5.23 -20.97 9.57
CA ILE A 143 -6.34 -21.59 8.84
C ILE A 143 -7.43 -22.10 9.81
N SER A 144 -7.02 -22.75 10.89
CA SER A 144 -7.95 -23.21 11.93
C SER A 144 -8.71 -22.06 12.59
N ARG A 145 -8.04 -20.91 12.84
CA ARG A 145 -8.68 -19.73 13.43
C ARG A 145 -9.62 -19.00 12.47
N ILE A 146 -9.28 -18.93 11.19
CA ILE A 146 -10.12 -18.26 10.17
C ILE A 146 -11.35 -19.11 9.84
N TYR A 147 -11.13 -20.39 9.53
CA TYR A 147 -12.17 -21.22 8.90
C TYR A 147 -12.78 -22.26 9.82
N GLY A 148 -12.10 -22.66 10.91
CA GLY A 148 -12.56 -23.77 11.76
C GLY A 148 -12.72 -25.11 11.03
N CYS A 149 -12.26 -25.20 9.78
CA CYS A 149 -12.47 -26.33 8.88
C CYS A 149 -11.52 -27.50 9.20
N PRO A 150 -11.83 -28.73 8.76
CA PRO A 150 -10.96 -29.87 8.99
C PRO A 150 -9.73 -29.77 8.09
N ILE A 151 -8.56 -30.14 8.63
CA ILE A 151 -7.29 -30.19 7.89
C ILE A 151 -6.91 -31.65 7.70
N ILE A 152 -6.99 -32.12 6.46
CA ILE A 152 -6.64 -33.49 6.04
C ILE A 152 -5.14 -33.52 5.76
N ASN A 153 -4.35 -34.23 6.57
CA ASN A 153 -2.92 -34.37 6.33
C ASN A 153 -2.64 -35.67 5.56
N THR A 154 -2.14 -35.54 4.34
CA THR A 154 -1.88 -36.71 3.48
C THR A 154 -0.61 -37.47 3.84
N CYS A 155 0.30 -36.85 4.61
CA CYS A 155 1.57 -37.43 5.00
C CYS A 155 1.47 -38.19 6.33
N ASP A 156 0.66 -37.68 7.27
CA ASP A 156 0.38 -38.28 8.57
C ASP A 156 -1.13 -38.23 8.85
N PRO A 157 -1.87 -39.31 8.60
CA PRO A 157 -3.31 -39.36 8.85
C PRO A 157 -3.68 -39.04 10.31
N ASN A 158 -2.81 -39.33 11.28
CA ASN A 158 -3.05 -39.04 12.70
C ASN A 158 -2.91 -37.54 13.04
N ALA A 159 -2.23 -36.77 12.18
CA ALA A 159 -2.12 -35.32 12.30
C ALA A 159 -3.30 -34.58 11.67
N SER A 160 -4.26 -35.31 11.06
CA SER A 160 -5.47 -34.69 10.52
C SER A 160 -6.36 -34.17 11.65
N THR A 161 -6.88 -32.95 11.48
CA THR A 161 -7.75 -32.32 12.49
C THR A 161 -9.20 -32.34 12.05
N GLU A 162 -10.09 -32.76 12.95
CA GLU A 162 -11.53 -32.58 12.80
C GLU A 162 -11.92 -31.09 12.90
N ASN A 163 -13.18 -30.76 12.61
CA ASN A 163 -13.70 -29.40 12.79
C ASN A 163 -13.42 -28.89 14.20
N SER A 164 -12.95 -27.65 14.29
CA SER A 164 -12.83 -26.96 15.56
C SER A 164 -14.23 -26.76 16.14
N LYS A 165 -14.57 -27.48 17.23
CA LYS A 165 -15.83 -27.26 17.96
C LYS A 165 -15.90 -25.91 18.70
N GLN A 166 -14.81 -25.15 18.69
CA GLN A 166 -14.65 -23.91 19.47
C GLN A 166 -14.60 -22.64 18.62
N ILE A 167 -14.51 -22.77 17.29
CA ILE A 167 -14.27 -21.63 16.40
C ILE A 167 -15.27 -21.71 15.25
N ASP A 168 -16.33 -20.90 15.35
CA ASP A 168 -17.28 -20.72 14.25
C ASP A 168 -16.67 -19.77 13.20
N MET A 169 -16.79 -20.10 11.93
CA MET A 169 -16.33 -19.23 10.85
C MET A 169 -17.26 -18.02 10.70
N HIS A 170 -16.70 -16.83 10.48
CA HIS A 170 -17.49 -15.64 10.20
C HIS A 170 -18.27 -15.78 8.88
N LEU A 171 -19.55 -15.37 8.87
CA LEU A 171 -20.47 -15.57 7.76
C LEU A 171 -20.07 -14.85 6.46
N ASN A 172 -19.28 -13.78 6.58
CA ASN A 172 -18.76 -13.02 5.43
C ASN A 172 -17.38 -13.47 4.95
N ILE A 173 -16.78 -14.50 5.53
CA ILE A 173 -15.57 -15.12 4.99
C ILE A 173 -15.96 -16.19 3.97
N MET A 174 -15.27 -16.24 2.83
CA MET A 174 -15.49 -17.26 1.81
C MET A 174 -15.25 -18.66 2.41
N PRO A 175 -16.28 -19.52 2.53
CA PRO A 175 -16.16 -20.73 3.32
C PRO A 175 -15.15 -21.72 2.75
N VAL A 176 -14.43 -22.39 3.64
CA VAL A 176 -13.57 -23.53 3.31
C VAL A 176 -14.21 -24.78 3.87
N VAL A 177 -14.53 -25.72 2.98
CA VAL A 177 -15.15 -26.98 3.35
C VAL A 177 -14.14 -27.91 4.01
N CYS A 178 -12.92 -27.97 3.48
CA CYS A 178 -11.77 -28.58 4.12
C CYS A 178 -10.46 -28.04 3.54
N ALA A 179 -9.40 -28.18 4.32
CA ALA A 179 -8.04 -27.99 3.87
C ALA A 179 -7.38 -29.36 3.64
N VAL A 180 -6.60 -29.51 2.57
CA VAL A 180 -5.79 -30.70 2.31
C VAL A 180 -4.32 -30.29 2.38
N GLU A 181 -3.61 -30.80 3.37
CA GLU A 181 -2.19 -30.60 3.54
C GLU A 181 -1.41 -31.75 2.88
N THR A 182 -0.49 -31.38 2.00
CA THR A 182 0.40 -32.28 1.28
C THR A 182 1.87 -32.00 1.63
N THR A 183 2.78 -32.68 0.94
CA THR A 183 4.22 -32.46 1.10
C THR A 183 4.62 -31.03 0.76
N GLY A 184 4.08 -30.45 -0.30
CA GLY A 184 4.53 -29.17 -0.86
C GLY A 184 3.58 -28.00 -0.62
N ALA A 185 2.29 -28.24 -0.35
CA ALA A 185 1.31 -27.18 -0.25
C ALA A 185 0.12 -27.53 0.67
N MET A 186 -0.62 -26.49 1.03
CA MET A 186 -1.96 -26.57 1.62
C MET A 186 -3.00 -26.11 0.60
N PHE A 187 -4.01 -26.95 0.37
CA PHE A 187 -5.09 -26.68 -0.57
C PHE A 187 -6.37 -26.38 0.20
N LEU A 188 -6.94 -25.18 0.03
CA LEU A 188 -8.21 -24.79 0.63
C LEU A 188 -9.32 -24.95 -0.39
N LEU A 189 -10.34 -25.77 -0.09
CA LEU A 189 -11.46 -26.04 -0.99
C LEU A 189 -12.66 -25.17 -0.60
N HIS A 190 -12.98 -24.17 -1.42
CA HIS A 190 -14.01 -23.19 -1.12
C HIS A 190 -15.34 -23.46 -1.83
N VAL A 191 -16.43 -23.32 -1.07
CA VAL A 191 -17.82 -23.50 -1.54
C VAL A 191 -18.71 -22.48 -0.81
N PRO A 192 -19.67 -21.80 -1.48
CA PRO A 192 -20.07 -21.95 -2.89
C PRO A 192 -19.13 -21.26 -3.89
N TYR A 193 -19.30 -21.59 -5.17
CA TYR A 193 -18.76 -20.79 -6.26
C TYR A 193 -19.66 -19.57 -6.51
N LEU A 194 -19.04 -18.41 -6.68
CA LEU A 194 -19.67 -17.17 -7.09
C LEU A 194 -18.99 -16.68 -8.36
N GLU A 195 -19.79 -16.22 -9.32
CA GLU A 195 -19.28 -15.89 -10.64
C GLU A 195 -18.57 -14.53 -10.68
N TYR A 196 -19.15 -13.52 -10.02
CA TYR A 196 -18.69 -12.13 -10.11
C TYR A 196 -18.19 -11.60 -8.76
N ASN A 197 -17.07 -10.88 -8.81
CA ASN A 197 -16.55 -10.16 -7.66
C ASN A 197 -16.96 -8.67 -7.70
N LEU A 198 -16.62 -7.92 -6.65
CA LEU A 198 -17.00 -6.52 -6.52
C LEU A 198 -16.30 -5.64 -7.56
N ASN A 199 -15.10 -6.01 -8.03
CA ASN A 199 -14.44 -5.33 -9.15
C ASN A 199 -15.27 -5.46 -10.43
N ASP A 200 -15.79 -6.65 -10.74
CA ASP A 200 -16.66 -6.87 -11.89
C ASP A 200 -17.95 -6.05 -11.76
N CYS A 201 -18.56 -6.02 -10.57
CA CYS A 201 -19.76 -5.24 -10.30
C CYS A 201 -19.56 -3.75 -10.58
N VAL A 202 -18.46 -3.15 -10.07
CA VAL A 202 -18.18 -1.73 -10.27
C VAL A 202 -17.77 -1.43 -11.71
N THR A 203 -17.05 -2.35 -12.36
CA THR A 203 -16.58 -2.17 -13.74
C THR A 203 -17.72 -2.23 -14.75
N PHE A 204 -18.63 -3.19 -14.62
CA PHE A 204 -19.67 -3.45 -15.63
C PHE A 204 -21.06 -2.96 -15.23
N SER A 205 -21.30 -2.68 -13.96
CA SER A 205 -22.59 -2.22 -13.45
C SER A 205 -22.46 -1.22 -12.27
N PRO A 206 -21.81 -0.05 -12.48
CA PRO A 206 -21.55 0.94 -11.42
C PRO A 206 -22.83 1.45 -10.73
N ALA A 207 -23.96 1.44 -11.45
CA ALA A 207 -25.30 1.78 -10.92
C ALA A 207 -25.72 0.93 -9.70
N ILE A 208 -25.09 -0.22 -9.45
CA ILE A 208 -25.32 -1.03 -8.25
C ILE A 208 -24.99 -0.23 -6.99
N LEU A 209 -23.96 0.62 -7.01
CA LEU A 209 -23.50 1.41 -5.86
C LEU A 209 -23.87 2.90 -5.96
N ASP A 210 -23.95 3.47 -7.17
CA ASP A 210 -24.12 4.91 -7.36
C ASP A 210 -25.48 5.46 -6.91
N ASN A 211 -26.53 4.62 -6.95
CA ASN A 211 -27.89 5.09 -6.71
C ASN A 211 -28.23 5.28 -5.22
N SER A 212 -27.46 4.71 -4.29
CA SER A 212 -27.69 4.88 -2.84
C SER A 212 -26.47 4.54 -2.01
N TYR A 213 -26.09 5.47 -1.13
CA TYR A 213 -25.03 5.28 -0.13
C TYR A 213 -25.28 4.10 0.82
N THR A 214 -26.53 3.66 0.97
CA THR A 214 -26.88 2.55 1.88
C THR A 214 -26.17 1.25 1.50
N LYS A 215 -26.03 0.94 0.21
CA LYS A 215 -25.35 -0.28 -0.24
C LYS A 215 -23.85 -0.23 0.05
N SER A 216 -23.21 0.90 -0.25
CA SER A 216 -21.81 1.13 0.07
C SER A 216 -21.55 1.06 1.58
N LEU A 217 -22.42 1.65 2.39
CA LEU A 217 -22.34 1.55 3.85
C LEU A 217 -22.57 0.12 4.36
N PHE A 218 -23.45 -0.65 3.73
CA PHE A 218 -23.67 -2.05 4.08
C PHE A 218 -22.47 -2.95 3.74
N ILE A 219 -21.79 -2.67 2.62
CA ILE A 219 -20.51 -3.31 2.28
C ILE A 219 -19.46 -3.01 3.36
N VAL A 220 -19.31 -1.74 3.73
CA VAL A 220 -18.37 -1.31 4.77
C VAL A 220 -18.71 -1.96 6.11
N TYR A 221 -19.99 -2.01 6.49
CA TYR A 221 -20.43 -2.67 7.72
C TYR A 221 -20.03 -4.15 7.77
N GLN A 222 -20.27 -4.91 6.69
CA GLN A 222 -19.87 -6.33 6.61
C GLN A 222 -18.35 -6.50 6.73
N LEU A 223 -17.57 -5.65 6.06
CA LEU A 223 -16.10 -5.65 6.14
C LEU A 223 -15.59 -5.38 7.56
N LEU A 224 -16.18 -4.40 8.26
CA LEU A 224 -15.79 -4.06 9.63
C LEU A 224 -16.09 -5.20 10.62
N ASN A 225 -17.18 -5.94 10.43
CA ASN A 225 -17.48 -7.11 11.26
C ASN A 225 -16.45 -8.22 11.06
N VAL A 226 -16.02 -8.46 9.81
CA VAL A 226 -14.93 -9.40 9.53
C VAL A 226 -13.63 -8.97 10.18
N LEU A 227 -13.27 -7.69 10.08
CA LEU A 227 -12.08 -7.16 10.75
C LEU A 227 -12.16 -7.34 12.27
N LYS A 228 -13.32 -7.08 12.89
CA LYS A 228 -13.52 -7.27 14.33
C LYS A 228 -13.29 -8.73 14.71
N ASP A 229 -13.94 -9.65 14.02
CA ASP A 229 -13.85 -11.09 14.29
C ASP A 229 -12.40 -11.60 14.15
N LEU A 230 -11.69 -11.19 13.09
CA LEU A 230 -10.29 -11.56 12.90
C LEU A 230 -9.38 -10.96 13.98
N HIS A 231 -9.58 -9.69 14.36
CA HIS A 231 -8.79 -9.05 15.41
C HIS A 231 -8.98 -9.74 16.78
N GLU A 232 -10.20 -10.17 17.09
CA GLU A 232 -10.50 -10.94 18.32
C GLU A 232 -9.77 -12.29 18.34
N ARG A 233 -9.55 -12.89 17.16
CA ARG A 233 -8.76 -14.11 16.95
C ARG A 233 -7.25 -13.86 16.83
N SER A 234 -6.82 -12.61 17.02
CA SER A 234 -5.43 -12.15 16.85
C SER A 234 -4.88 -12.38 15.44
N LEU A 235 -5.74 -12.18 14.46
CA LEU A 235 -5.44 -12.22 13.04
C LEU A 235 -5.75 -10.88 12.39
N THR A 236 -5.26 -10.70 11.17
CA THR A 236 -5.55 -9.58 10.28
C THR A 236 -6.18 -10.10 9.00
N LEU A 237 -7.01 -9.27 8.36
CA LEU A 237 -7.59 -9.56 7.05
C LEU A 237 -6.55 -9.47 5.92
N GLY A 238 -5.50 -8.65 6.14
CA GLY A 238 -4.49 -8.26 5.17
C GLY A 238 -5.02 -7.35 4.07
N ASP A 239 -4.16 -7.07 3.09
CA ASP A 239 -4.45 -6.14 2.00
C ASP A 239 -5.35 -6.81 0.96
N ILE A 240 -6.65 -6.64 1.15
CA ILE A 240 -7.68 -7.12 0.22
C ILE A 240 -7.96 -6.08 -0.87
N SER A 241 -8.31 -6.57 -2.05
CA SER A 241 -8.75 -5.75 -3.18
C SER A 241 -10.22 -6.02 -3.53
N LEU A 242 -10.80 -5.25 -4.44
CA LEU A 242 -12.14 -5.52 -4.96
C LEU A 242 -12.28 -6.92 -5.61
N ASN A 243 -11.17 -7.50 -6.09
CA ASN A 243 -11.13 -8.87 -6.64
C ASN A 243 -11.23 -9.97 -5.57
N ASP A 244 -11.09 -9.62 -4.29
CA ASP A 244 -11.15 -10.55 -3.16
C ASP A 244 -12.52 -10.61 -2.49
N ILE A 245 -13.43 -9.73 -2.91
CA ILE A 245 -14.76 -9.57 -2.32
C ILE A 245 -15.77 -10.03 -3.37
N PHE A 246 -16.50 -11.10 -3.06
CA PHE A 246 -17.62 -11.56 -3.88
C PHE A 246 -18.93 -11.15 -3.22
N ALA A 247 -19.93 -10.83 -4.03
CA ALA A 247 -21.27 -10.48 -3.56
C ALA A 247 -22.29 -11.39 -4.22
N ASN A 248 -23.29 -11.85 -3.46
CA ASN A 248 -24.46 -12.51 -4.03
C ASN A 248 -25.52 -11.47 -4.46
N GLU A 249 -26.66 -11.95 -4.95
CA GLU A 249 -27.79 -11.12 -5.39
C GLU A 249 -28.35 -10.21 -4.27
N ASP A 250 -28.22 -10.63 -3.00
CA ASP A 250 -28.65 -9.88 -1.81
C ASP A 250 -27.59 -8.89 -1.28
N MET A 251 -26.49 -8.67 -2.01
CA MET A 251 -25.32 -7.89 -1.57
C MET A 251 -24.65 -8.43 -0.29
N TRP A 252 -24.83 -9.71 0.00
CA TRP A 252 -24.10 -10.41 1.04
C TRP A 252 -22.68 -10.72 0.56
N LEU A 253 -21.69 -10.35 1.36
CA LEU A 253 -20.29 -10.46 0.98
C LEU A 253 -19.65 -11.79 1.39
N TYR A 254 -18.80 -12.31 0.52
CA TYR A 254 -17.89 -13.42 0.74
C TYR A 254 -16.47 -12.98 0.43
N ILE A 255 -15.63 -12.89 1.45
CA ILE A 255 -14.30 -12.28 1.37
C ILE A 255 -13.24 -13.38 1.46
N PHE A 256 -12.26 -13.33 0.55
CA PHE A 256 -11.06 -14.12 0.65
C PHE A 256 -9.98 -13.37 1.47
N PRO A 257 -9.70 -13.79 2.71
CA PRO A 257 -8.65 -13.17 3.52
C PRO A 257 -7.25 -13.46 2.97
N GLN A 258 -6.30 -12.54 3.20
CA GLN A 258 -4.89 -12.73 2.86
C GLN A 258 -4.18 -13.48 4.00
N ILE A 259 -4.17 -14.81 3.91
CA ILE A 259 -3.66 -15.68 4.99
C ILE A 259 -2.18 -15.41 5.28
N GLU A 260 -1.39 -15.15 4.25
CA GLU A 260 0.06 -14.90 4.36
C GLU A 260 0.39 -13.62 5.15
N SER A 261 -0.52 -12.62 5.20
CA SER A 261 -0.36 -11.40 6.01
C SER A 261 -0.32 -11.66 7.52
N ASN A 262 -0.59 -12.90 7.95
CA ASN A 262 -0.50 -13.33 9.34
C ASN A 262 0.80 -14.11 9.64
N LEU A 263 1.72 -14.25 8.66
CA LEU A 263 2.95 -15.04 8.75
C LEU A 263 4.17 -14.14 8.61
N TYR A 264 4.78 -13.78 9.74
CA TYR A 264 5.93 -12.87 9.79
C TYR A 264 7.25 -13.64 9.74
N GLU A 265 7.90 -13.65 8.58
CA GLU A 265 9.14 -14.40 8.35
C GLU A 265 10.38 -13.67 8.90
N GLU A 266 11.40 -14.43 9.32
CA GLU A 266 12.69 -13.85 9.74
C GLU A 266 13.40 -13.10 8.58
N GLY A 267 13.05 -13.43 7.33
CA GLY A 267 13.66 -12.93 6.09
C GLY A 267 13.38 -11.45 5.78
N ASP A 268 12.22 -10.92 6.20
CA ASP A 268 11.86 -9.51 6.01
C ASP A 268 12.83 -8.56 6.74
N ILE A 269 13.57 -9.07 7.73
CA ILE A 269 14.59 -8.33 8.46
C ILE A 269 15.96 -8.40 7.76
N LYS A 270 16.19 -9.41 6.89
CA LYS A 270 17.51 -9.80 6.35
C LYS A 270 17.64 -9.66 4.83
N ALA A 271 16.62 -9.22 4.09
CA ALA A 271 16.64 -8.95 2.65
C ALA A 271 17.51 -7.73 2.24
N ARG A 272 18.78 -7.67 2.71
CA ARG A 272 19.73 -6.57 2.45
C ARG A 272 20.91 -6.97 1.56
N LYS A 273 20.81 -8.09 0.82
CA LYS A 273 21.90 -8.58 -0.04
C LYS A 273 21.52 -8.43 -1.51
N GLY A 274 21.58 -7.19 -2.00
CA GLY A 274 21.33 -6.84 -3.40
C GLY A 274 21.66 -5.38 -3.74
N PHE A 275 21.81 -4.54 -2.73
CA PHE A 275 22.05 -3.11 -2.92
C PHE A 275 23.51 -2.78 -3.24
N SER A 276 23.74 -2.01 -4.31
CA SER A 276 25.01 -1.35 -4.56
C SER A 276 25.15 -0.14 -3.64
N THR A 277 26.23 -0.05 -2.85
CA THR A 277 26.49 1.07 -1.94
C THR A 277 27.51 2.07 -2.51
N ILE A 278 27.60 3.28 -1.93
CA ILE A 278 28.66 4.25 -2.29
C ILE A 278 30.05 3.63 -2.14
N ARG A 279 30.26 2.82 -1.08
CA ARG A 279 31.53 2.11 -0.88
C ARG A 279 31.81 1.07 -1.97
N ASP A 280 30.77 0.48 -2.55
CA ASP A 280 30.93 -0.47 -3.65
C ASP A 280 31.22 0.28 -4.95
N CYS A 281 30.53 1.40 -5.20
CA CYS A 281 30.83 2.31 -6.32
C CYS A 281 32.29 2.80 -6.27
N GLN A 282 32.76 3.24 -5.10
CA GLN A 282 34.15 3.66 -4.89
C GLN A 282 35.14 2.51 -5.12
N ARG A 283 34.83 1.29 -4.66
CA ARG A 283 35.65 0.10 -4.91
C ARG A 283 35.68 -0.30 -6.39
N MET A 284 34.60 -0.04 -7.12
CA MET A 284 34.49 -0.27 -8.56
C MET A 284 35.10 0.85 -9.41
N GLY A 285 35.68 1.89 -8.78
CA GLY A 285 36.30 3.00 -9.49
C GLY A 285 35.31 3.98 -10.12
N HIS A 286 34.04 3.95 -9.72
CA HIS A 286 33.05 4.90 -10.21
C HIS A 286 33.34 6.31 -9.71
N VAL A 287 33.07 7.29 -10.58
CA VAL A 287 33.27 8.71 -10.27
C VAL A 287 31.97 9.31 -9.74
N ILE A 288 32.07 10.05 -8.64
CA ILE A 288 31.00 10.91 -8.13
C ILE A 288 31.19 12.30 -8.71
N ASN A 289 30.20 12.79 -9.42
CA ASN A 289 30.24 14.10 -10.06
C ASN A 289 30.04 15.24 -9.04
N HIS A 290 30.14 16.48 -9.52
CA HIS A 290 29.92 17.71 -8.73
C HIS A 290 28.48 17.85 -8.20
N LYS A 291 27.52 17.07 -8.72
CA LYS A 291 26.15 16.98 -8.23
C LYS A 291 25.96 15.87 -7.19
N LEU A 292 27.07 15.33 -6.68
CA LEU A 292 27.07 14.24 -5.70
C LEU A 292 26.41 12.96 -6.22
N GLU A 293 26.46 12.71 -7.53
CA GLU A 293 25.86 11.52 -8.15
C GLU A 293 26.93 10.65 -8.81
N CYS A 294 26.81 9.34 -8.65
CA CYS A 294 27.64 8.36 -9.34
C CYS A 294 27.29 8.31 -10.84
N GLU A 295 28.24 8.69 -11.70
CA GLU A 295 28.00 8.78 -13.15
C GLU A 295 27.69 7.44 -13.83
N TYR A 296 27.98 6.32 -13.16
CA TYR A 296 27.86 4.98 -13.72
C TYR A 296 26.58 4.26 -13.31
N CYS A 297 26.10 4.50 -12.09
CA CYS A 297 24.94 3.80 -11.54
C CYS A 297 23.86 4.72 -10.97
N GLY A 298 24.04 6.04 -11.02
CA GLY A 298 23.06 7.03 -10.54
C GLY A 298 22.95 7.13 -9.01
N LEU A 299 23.77 6.39 -8.25
CA LEU A 299 23.74 6.45 -6.78
C LEU A 299 24.18 7.81 -6.26
N GLN A 300 23.31 8.49 -5.53
CA GLN A 300 23.60 9.82 -4.97
C GLN A 300 24.36 9.72 -3.63
N ALA A 301 25.19 10.70 -3.30
CA ALA A 301 26.09 10.65 -2.15
C ALA A 301 25.35 10.68 -0.80
N HIS A 302 24.10 11.17 -0.78
CA HIS A 302 23.22 11.11 0.39
C HIS A 302 22.52 9.74 0.54
N ASP A 303 22.60 8.87 -0.46
CA ASP A 303 22.03 7.53 -0.44
C ASP A 303 23.10 6.47 -0.10
N LYS A 304 22.78 5.54 0.80
CA LYS A 304 23.66 4.41 1.12
C LYS A 304 23.51 3.27 0.15
N VAL A 305 22.40 3.20 -0.58
CA VAL A 305 22.02 2.10 -1.47
C VAL A 305 21.37 2.62 -2.75
N LYS A 306 21.59 1.94 -3.87
CA LYS A 306 20.88 2.22 -5.12
C LYS A 306 19.43 1.78 -5.01
N VAL A 307 18.54 2.65 -5.45
CA VAL A 307 17.11 2.41 -5.65
C VAL A 307 16.91 2.07 -7.12
N ASP A 308 16.50 0.84 -7.40
CA ASP A 308 16.12 0.33 -8.71
C ASP A 308 15.10 -0.81 -8.54
N GLU A 309 13.93 -0.69 -9.16
CA GLU A 309 12.87 -1.72 -9.18
C GLU A 309 12.34 -2.17 -7.79
N GLN A 310 12.33 -1.30 -6.77
CA GLN A 310 11.78 -1.64 -5.43
C GLN A 310 10.26 -1.45 -5.34
N THR A 311 9.64 -2.24 -4.47
CA THR A 311 8.25 -2.01 -4.03
C THR A 311 8.15 -0.80 -3.08
N LEU A 312 6.96 -0.23 -2.92
CA LEU A 312 6.71 0.87 -1.97
C LEU A 312 7.11 0.52 -0.53
N GLU A 313 6.84 -0.72 -0.11
CA GLU A 313 7.19 -1.22 1.22
C GLU A 313 8.71 -1.23 1.42
N GLU A 314 9.46 -1.73 0.44
CA GLU A 314 10.92 -1.75 0.47
C GLU A 314 11.50 -0.32 0.52
N LEU A 315 10.99 0.60 -0.32
CA LEU A 315 11.39 2.01 -0.32
C LEU A 315 11.17 2.65 1.05
N CYS A 316 10.01 2.42 1.65
CA CYS A 316 9.67 2.92 2.98
C CYS A 316 10.65 2.38 4.04
N HIS A 317 10.98 1.09 3.98
CA HIS A 317 11.98 0.50 4.86
C HIS A 317 13.38 1.11 4.68
N LEU A 318 13.83 1.26 3.44
CA LEU A 318 15.12 1.89 3.15
C LEU A 318 15.18 3.32 3.70
N TRP A 319 14.10 4.08 3.57
CA TRP A 319 13.99 5.44 4.10
C TRP A 319 14.01 5.46 5.63
N ILE A 320 13.20 4.62 6.29
CA ILE A 320 13.15 4.49 7.76
C ILE A 320 14.53 4.14 8.34
N PHE A 321 15.29 3.27 7.67
CA PHE A 321 16.63 2.88 8.10
C PHE A 321 17.71 3.91 7.71
N GLY A 322 17.34 5.04 7.09
CA GLY A 322 18.26 6.07 6.61
C GLY A 322 19.25 5.53 5.60
N GLN A 323 18.82 4.58 4.76
CA GLN A 323 19.59 4.06 3.62
C GLN A 323 19.34 4.85 2.35
N ILE A 324 18.19 5.49 2.22
CA ILE A 324 17.90 6.47 1.17
C ILE A 324 17.48 7.79 1.83
N SER A 325 17.68 8.90 1.13
CA SER A 325 17.40 10.23 1.65
C SER A 325 15.91 10.59 1.57
N ASN A 326 15.53 11.65 2.27
CA ASN A 326 14.16 12.17 2.25
C ASN A 326 13.74 12.52 0.82
N PHE A 327 14.61 13.17 0.05
CA PHE A 327 14.30 13.50 -1.32
C PHE A 327 14.16 12.27 -2.21
N THR A 328 15.06 11.29 -2.11
CA THR A 328 14.98 10.07 -2.91
C THR A 328 13.67 9.35 -2.65
N TYR A 329 13.26 9.24 -1.38
CA TYR A 329 11.97 8.66 -1.02
C TYR A 329 10.78 9.47 -1.55
N VAL A 330 10.77 10.80 -1.40
CA VAL A 330 9.70 11.66 -1.93
C VAL A 330 9.64 11.63 -3.46
N SER A 331 10.77 11.56 -4.16
CA SER A 331 10.83 11.37 -5.61
C SER A 331 10.17 10.05 -6.02
N ALA A 332 10.48 8.95 -5.33
CA ALA A 332 9.86 7.66 -5.61
C ALA A 332 8.35 7.68 -5.34
N LEU A 333 7.89 8.35 -4.28
CA LEU A 333 6.45 8.53 -4.03
C LEU A 333 5.75 9.32 -5.15
N ASN A 334 6.39 10.37 -5.67
CA ASN A 334 5.87 11.11 -6.81
C ASN A 334 5.72 10.18 -8.03
N GLU A 335 6.77 9.44 -8.39
CA GLU A 335 6.75 8.50 -9.51
C GLU A 335 5.65 7.44 -9.36
N LEU A 336 5.58 6.78 -8.20
CA LEU A 336 4.57 5.76 -7.90
C LEU A 336 3.14 6.32 -7.88
N SER A 337 2.97 7.62 -7.62
CA SER A 337 1.67 8.30 -7.72
C SER A 337 1.29 8.71 -9.15
N GLY A 338 2.11 8.37 -10.15
CA GLY A 338 1.88 8.67 -11.57
C GLY A 338 2.29 10.10 -11.98
N ARG A 339 3.02 10.82 -11.13
CA ARG A 339 3.57 12.13 -11.47
C ARG A 339 4.77 11.97 -12.40
N VAL A 340 5.03 12.99 -13.21
CA VAL A 340 6.09 12.98 -14.22
C VAL A 340 6.98 14.21 -14.07
N LEU A 341 8.29 14.00 -13.93
CA LEU A 341 9.24 15.10 -13.85
C LEU A 341 9.23 15.89 -15.16
N GLY A 342 9.05 17.21 -15.05
CA GLY A 342 8.95 18.16 -16.16
C GLY A 342 7.54 18.38 -16.73
N ASP A 343 6.53 17.58 -16.37
CA ASP A 343 5.14 17.78 -16.85
C ASP A 343 4.40 18.79 -15.95
N PRO A 344 3.96 19.96 -16.44
CA PRO A 344 3.24 20.96 -15.65
C PRO A 344 1.93 20.48 -15.02
N ASN A 345 1.26 19.48 -15.60
CA ASN A 345 -0.06 19.03 -15.13
C ASN A 345 0.03 18.01 -13.99
N CYS A 346 1.14 17.28 -13.90
CA CYS A 346 1.36 16.28 -12.88
C CYS A 346 2.82 16.26 -12.43
N HIS A 347 3.42 17.44 -12.26
CA HIS A 347 4.82 17.57 -11.89
C HIS A 347 5.10 16.94 -10.51
N TYR A 348 6.37 16.68 -10.24
CA TYR A 348 6.80 16.25 -8.92
C TYR A 348 6.59 17.36 -7.89
N VAL A 349 6.10 16.97 -6.72
CA VAL A 349 5.74 17.87 -5.64
C VAL A 349 6.60 17.56 -4.42
N PHE A 350 7.13 18.60 -3.81
CA PHE A 350 8.00 18.54 -2.64
C PHE A 350 7.49 19.50 -1.56
N PRO A 351 7.76 19.23 -0.27
CA PRO A 351 7.35 20.15 0.79
C PRO A 351 8.24 21.38 0.80
N TRP A 352 7.66 22.57 0.95
CA TRP A 352 8.44 23.68 1.51
C TRP A 352 8.86 23.34 2.95
N VAL A 353 10.14 23.44 3.31
CA VAL A 353 10.60 23.06 4.67
C VAL A 353 10.88 24.25 5.59
N THR A 354 11.10 25.44 5.04
CA THR A 354 11.32 26.70 5.80
C THR A 354 10.63 27.87 5.10
N ASP A 355 10.60 29.03 5.76
CA ASP A 355 10.18 30.33 5.19
C ASP A 355 11.35 31.16 4.62
N PHE A 356 12.59 30.65 4.72
CA PHE A 356 13.83 31.31 4.28
C PHE A 356 14.20 32.63 4.98
N SER A 357 13.42 33.10 5.96
CA SER A 357 13.67 34.36 6.67
C SER A 357 14.91 34.32 7.56
N SER A 358 15.42 33.13 7.86
CA SER A 358 16.67 32.91 8.57
C SER A 358 17.46 31.74 8.00
N ARG A 359 18.78 31.77 8.24
CA ARG A 359 19.65 30.64 7.93
C ARG A 359 19.20 29.41 8.72
N CYS A 360 19.03 28.29 8.02
CA CYS A 360 18.74 26.94 8.50
C CYS A 360 18.52 26.81 10.03
N GLY A 361 17.26 26.62 10.48
CA GLY A 361 17.02 26.04 11.82
C GLY A 361 16.13 26.79 12.80
N LYS A 362 15.57 27.97 12.45
CA LYS A 362 14.68 28.70 13.37
C LYS A 362 13.21 28.70 12.95
N ASN A 363 12.92 28.71 11.66
CA ASN A 363 11.55 28.87 11.13
C ASN A 363 11.16 27.68 10.24
N TRP A 364 10.91 26.54 10.89
CA TRP A 364 10.46 25.32 10.23
C TRP A 364 8.98 25.39 9.90
N ARG A 365 8.62 24.95 8.70
CA ARG A 365 7.21 24.79 8.35
C ARG A 365 6.57 23.70 9.21
N ASP A 366 5.33 23.93 9.62
CA ASP A 366 4.48 22.86 10.16
C ASP A 366 4.05 21.90 9.02
N LEU A 367 4.71 20.75 8.94
CA LEU A 367 4.43 19.69 7.97
C LEU A 367 3.12 18.93 8.24
N LYS A 368 2.42 19.22 9.35
CA LYS A 368 1.08 18.68 9.63
C LYS A 368 -0.03 19.46 8.94
N LYS A 369 0.29 20.54 8.21
CA LYS A 369 -0.65 21.41 7.52
C LYS A 369 -0.26 21.60 6.05
N SER A 370 -1.26 21.56 5.17
CA SER A 370 -1.07 21.85 3.75
C SER A 370 -0.60 23.30 3.54
N LYS A 371 0.13 23.54 2.44
CA LYS A 371 0.64 24.88 2.14
C LYS A 371 -0.51 25.86 1.90
N TYR A 372 -1.61 25.38 1.35
CA TYR A 372 -2.83 26.16 1.17
C TYR A 372 -3.40 26.61 2.51
N ARG A 373 -3.55 25.70 3.49
CA ARG A 373 -4.05 26.03 4.83
C ARG A 373 -3.19 27.08 5.53
N LEU A 374 -1.87 26.95 5.42
CA LEU A 374 -0.93 27.90 6.02
C LEU A 374 -1.03 29.30 5.39
N ASN A 375 -1.31 29.40 4.09
CA ASN A 375 -1.38 30.68 3.37
C ASN A 375 -2.77 31.33 3.41
N LYS A 376 -3.83 30.54 3.28
CA LYS A 376 -5.22 31.04 3.12
C LYS A 376 -6.05 30.92 4.39
N GLY A 377 -5.66 30.05 5.33
CA GLY A 377 -6.38 29.82 6.57
C GLY A 377 -7.64 28.95 6.40
N ASP A 378 -8.24 28.59 7.54
CA ASP A 378 -9.36 27.64 7.60
C ASP A 378 -10.65 28.20 6.98
N HIS A 379 -10.89 29.50 7.15
CA HIS A 379 -12.07 30.16 6.58
C HIS A 379 -12.18 29.98 5.06
N GLN A 380 -11.06 30.09 4.33
CA GLN A 380 -11.07 29.90 2.88
C GLN A 380 -11.29 28.43 2.49
N LEU A 381 -10.80 27.48 3.30
CA LEU A 381 -11.02 26.05 3.09
C LEU A 381 -12.50 25.70 3.26
N ASP A 382 -13.11 26.19 4.34
CA ASP A 382 -14.53 25.95 4.65
C ASP A 382 -15.43 26.52 3.54
N LEU A 383 -15.11 27.70 3.01
CA LEU A 383 -15.81 28.27 1.86
C LEU A 383 -15.68 27.41 0.60
N THR A 384 -14.50 26.86 0.33
CA THR A 384 -14.26 26.01 -0.85
C THR A 384 -15.07 24.71 -0.74
N TYR A 385 -15.06 24.10 0.45
CA TYR A 385 -15.82 22.89 0.74
C TYR A 385 -17.34 23.14 0.65
N GLY A 386 -17.82 24.22 1.27
CA GLY A 386 -19.26 24.54 1.33
C GLY A 386 -19.87 24.97 -0.01
N ASN A 387 -19.08 25.53 -0.93
CA ASN A 387 -19.57 26.02 -2.23
C ASN A 387 -19.57 24.94 -3.34
N SER A 388 -19.21 23.69 -3.01
CA SER A 388 -19.16 22.58 -3.97
C SER A 388 -20.57 22.02 -4.24
N GLN A 389 -21.42 22.77 -4.94
CA GLN A 389 -22.82 22.37 -5.21
C GLN A 389 -22.96 21.29 -6.30
N SER A 390 -21.99 21.18 -7.21
CA SER A 390 -22.02 20.29 -8.39
C SER A 390 -20.85 19.31 -8.48
N GLN A 391 -19.91 19.36 -7.53
CA GLN A 391 -18.75 18.48 -7.44
C GLN A 391 -18.61 17.96 -6.00
N VAL A 392 -17.86 16.87 -5.83
CA VAL A 392 -17.57 16.34 -4.48
C VAL A 392 -16.88 17.43 -3.66
N PRO A 393 -17.42 17.80 -2.48
CA PRO A 393 -16.82 18.80 -1.61
C PRO A 393 -15.36 18.47 -1.28
N HIS A 394 -14.48 19.46 -1.46
CA HIS A 394 -13.05 19.32 -1.20
C HIS A 394 -12.47 20.64 -0.69
N HIS A 395 -11.41 20.55 0.11
CA HIS A 395 -10.73 21.69 0.71
C HIS A 395 -9.72 22.33 -0.25
N VAL A 396 -9.02 21.51 -1.04
CA VAL A 396 -7.98 21.92 -1.98
C VAL A 396 -8.08 21.00 -3.20
N SER A 397 -8.17 21.57 -4.40
CA SER A 397 -8.35 20.79 -5.64
C SER A 397 -7.04 20.23 -6.18
N ASP A 398 -5.92 20.94 -5.96
CA ASP A 398 -4.59 20.54 -6.40
C ASP A 398 -3.52 21.06 -5.45
N VAL A 399 -2.44 20.29 -5.28
CA VAL A 399 -1.29 20.62 -4.43
C VAL A 399 -0.24 21.46 -5.17
N LEU A 400 -0.21 21.38 -6.50
CA LEU A 400 0.68 22.17 -7.36
C LEU A 400 0.00 22.40 -8.71
N SER A 401 -0.49 23.61 -8.93
CA SER A 401 -1.16 23.95 -10.18
C SER A 401 -0.18 24.16 -11.35
N PRO A 402 -0.61 23.93 -12.62
CA PRO A 402 0.23 24.17 -13.79
C PRO A 402 0.72 25.61 -13.90
N ILE A 403 -0.12 26.58 -13.53
CA ILE A 403 0.25 28.00 -13.54
C ILE A 403 1.39 28.27 -12.55
N THR A 404 1.32 27.70 -11.33
CA THR A 404 2.38 27.83 -10.34
C THR A 404 3.68 27.19 -10.83
N TYR A 405 3.62 26.00 -11.44
CA TYR A 405 4.79 25.36 -12.04
C TYR A 405 5.50 26.29 -13.04
N TYR A 406 4.75 26.94 -13.93
CA TYR A 406 5.32 27.90 -14.88
C TYR A 406 5.86 29.16 -14.21
N VAL A 407 5.22 29.64 -13.13
CA VAL A 407 5.74 30.77 -12.34
C VAL A 407 7.07 30.40 -11.66
N TYR A 408 7.19 29.19 -11.10
CA TYR A 408 8.43 28.71 -10.48
C TYR A 408 9.56 28.56 -11.49
N THR A 409 9.25 28.09 -12.70
CA THR A 409 10.22 27.86 -13.78
C THR A 409 10.42 29.06 -14.70
N ALA A 410 9.78 30.20 -14.44
CA ALA A 410 9.69 31.33 -15.38
C ALA A 410 11.03 31.82 -15.92
N ARG A 411 12.09 31.79 -15.10
CA ARG A 411 13.45 32.20 -15.49
C ARG A 411 14.05 31.30 -16.56
N ARG A 412 13.56 30.06 -16.71
CA ARG A 412 14.04 29.04 -17.66
C ARG A 412 13.02 28.68 -18.73
N THR A 413 11.81 29.21 -18.63
CA THR A 413 10.71 28.90 -19.55
C THR A 413 10.61 30.00 -20.63
N PRO A 414 10.52 29.65 -21.93
CA PRO A 414 10.37 30.64 -23.00
C PRO A 414 9.14 31.54 -22.84
N LYS A 415 9.26 32.82 -23.25
CA LYS A 415 8.18 33.82 -23.14
C LYS A 415 6.87 33.37 -23.78
N SER A 416 6.93 32.71 -24.95
CA SER A 416 5.75 32.21 -25.66
C SER A 416 4.94 31.20 -24.82
N VAL A 417 5.62 30.35 -24.06
CA VAL A 417 5.00 29.36 -23.18
C VAL A 417 4.40 30.05 -21.95
N LEU A 418 5.13 30.99 -21.35
CA LEU A 418 4.63 31.78 -20.22
C LEU A 418 3.41 32.62 -20.59
N CYS A 419 3.41 33.20 -21.79
CA CYS A 419 2.28 33.98 -22.27
C CYS A 419 1.02 33.14 -22.52
N LYS A 420 1.20 31.88 -22.91
CA LYS A 420 0.11 30.93 -23.10
C LYS A 420 -0.50 30.44 -21.79
N ASN A 421 0.33 30.19 -20.77
CA ASN A 421 -0.09 29.45 -19.57
C ASN A 421 -0.22 30.30 -18.30
N VAL A 422 0.45 31.45 -18.21
CA VAL A 422 0.43 32.31 -17.02
C VAL A 422 -0.37 33.58 -17.28
N ARG A 423 0.00 34.33 -18.33
CA ARG A 423 -0.65 35.60 -18.67
C ARG A 423 -0.42 35.96 -20.12
N THR A 424 -1.49 36.23 -20.87
CA THR A 424 -1.43 36.55 -22.31
C THR A 424 -0.45 37.68 -22.66
N VAL A 425 -0.33 38.69 -21.79
CA VAL A 425 0.61 39.81 -21.94
C VAL A 425 1.84 39.58 -21.07
N TRP A 426 3.03 39.62 -21.67
CA TRP A 426 4.31 39.53 -20.97
C TRP A 426 4.55 40.78 -20.10
N VAL A 427 4.58 40.58 -18.79
CA VAL A 427 4.89 41.62 -17.81
C VAL A 427 5.87 41.03 -16.78
N PRO A 428 7.20 41.15 -16.99
CA PRO A 428 8.20 40.45 -16.18
C PRO A 428 8.17 40.88 -14.71
N ALA A 429 7.82 42.14 -14.43
CA ALA A 429 7.73 42.70 -13.08
C ALA A 429 6.64 42.06 -12.19
N GLU A 430 5.70 41.31 -12.77
CA GLU A 430 4.61 40.63 -12.04
C GLU A 430 5.03 39.25 -11.52
N TYR A 431 6.16 38.73 -12.01
CA TYR A 431 6.72 37.50 -11.46
C TYR A 431 7.46 37.79 -10.16
N PRO A 432 7.35 36.93 -9.13
CA PRO A 432 8.06 37.12 -7.87
C PRO A 432 9.56 37.28 -8.09
N SER A 433 10.17 38.27 -7.43
CA SER A 433 11.59 38.62 -7.57
C SER A 433 12.54 37.79 -6.69
N SER A 434 12.01 37.07 -5.69
CA SER A 434 12.81 36.25 -4.77
C SER A 434 12.14 34.91 -4.47
N ILE A 435 12.96 33.89 -4.15
CA ILE A 435 12.45 32.58 -3.71
C ILE A 435 11.67 32.67 -2.40
N GLN A 436 12.06 33.58 -1.51
CA GLN A 436 11.33 33.85 -0.28
C GLN A 436 9.92 34.38 -0.60
N ARG A 437 9.80 35.32 -1.55
CA ARG A 437 8.50 35.86 -1.97
C ARG A 437 7.63 34.80 -2.63
N ILE A 438 8.23 33.91 -3.43
CA ILE A 438 7.53 32.74 -3.99
C ILE A 438 6.93 31.91 -2.85
N GLN A 439 7.76 31.49 -1.89
CA GLN A 439 7.34 30.65 -0.78
C GLN A 439 6.25 31.31 0.06
N GLU A 440 6.34 32.61 0.35
CA GLU A 440 5.36 33.35 1.15
C GLU A 440 4.02 33.55 0.43
N TRP A 441 4.04 33.74 -0.89
CA TRP A 441 2.83 34.08 -1.66
C TRP A 441 2.04 32.85 -2.11
N THR A 442 2.75 31.79 -2.53
CA THR A 442 2.13 30.63 -3.16
C THR A 442 1.39 29.76 -2.15
N PRO A 443 0.12 29.39 -2.39
CA PRO A 443 -0.56 28.37 -1.61
C PRO A 443 -0.14 26.95 -1.98
N ASP A 444 0.60 26.78 -3.08
CA ASP A 444 0.99 25.50 -3.63
C ASP A 444 2.33 25.00 -3.06
N GLU A 445 2.55 23.71 -3.14
CA GLU A 445 3.78 23.05 -2.68
C GLU A 445 5.01 23.41 -3.54
N CYS A 446 6.18 22.94 -3.11
CA CYS A 446 7.48 23.17 -3.73
C CYS A 446 7.73 22.17 -4.89
N ILE A 447 8.79 22.41 -5.67
CA ILE A 447 9.25 21.54 -6.76
C ILE A 447 10.69 21.04 -6.49
N PRO A 448 11.09 19.87 -7.02
CA PRO A 448 12.42 19.29 -6.77
C PRO A 448 13.58 20.16 -7.26
N GLU A 449 13.38 21.00 -8.27
CA GLU A 449 14.41 21.86 -8.86
C GLU A 449 14.96 22.88 -7.85
N PHE A 450 14.13 23.37 -6.91
CA PHE A 450 14.60 24.24 -5.83
C PHE A 450 15.51 23.54 -4.81
N TYR A 451 15.63 22.21 -4.89
CA TYR A 451 16.56 21.39 -4.09
C TYR A 451 17.75 20.86 -4.88
N THR A 452 17.78 21.01 -6.21
CA THR A 452 18.74 20.29 -7.06
C THR A 452 19.36 21.11 -8.18
N ASN A 453 18.72 22.20 -8.62
CA ASN A 453 19.11 22.89 -9.84
C ASN A 453 19.32 24.41 -9.64
N PRO A 454 20.55 24.87 -9.38
CA PRO A 454 20.86 26.30 -9.26
C PRO A 454 20.52 27.12 -10.50
N ASN A 455 20.45 26.50 -11.68
CA ASN A 455 20.11 27.24 -12.90
C ASN A 455 18.66 27.71 -12.93
N ILE A 456 17.74 27.12 -12.15
CA ILE A 456 16.35 27.61 -12.10
C ILE A 456 16.25 29.07 -11.62
N PHE A 457 17.26 29.56 -10.92
CA PHE A 457 17.34 30.94 -10.44
C PHE A 457 17.85 31.92 -11.51
N ARG A 458 18.45 31.42 -12.61
CA ARG A 458 19.08 32.24 -13.64
C ARG A 458 18.15 32.49 -14.82
N SER A 459 17.85 33.74 -15.08
CA SER A 459 17.00 34.17 -16.18
C SER A 459 17.65 33.93 -17.54
N ILE A 460 16.87 33.45 -18.49
CA ILE A 460 17.22 33.42 -19.92
C ILE A 460 16.69 34.67 -20.65
N HIS A 461 15.97 35.56 -19.95
CA HIS A 461 15.32 36.72 -20.54
C HIS A 461 16.07 37.99 -20.13
N ASP A 462 16.46 38.81 -21.10
CA ASP A 462 17.22 40.04 -20.85
C ASP A 462 16.44 41.09 -20.05
N ASP A 463 15.11 41.00 -20.04
CA ASP A 463 14.16 41.93 -19.41
C ASP A 463 13.56 41.38 -18.10
N MET A 464 14.08 40.27 -17.58
CA MET A 464 13.66 39.68 -16.32
C MET A 464 14.88 39.35 -15.47
N ASP A 465 14.94 39.88 -14.26
CA ASP A 465 16.04 39.61 -13.35
C ASP A 465 16.07 38.14 -12.88
N ASP A 466 17.28 37.69 -12.55
CA ASP A 466 17.51 36.44 -11.81
C ASP A 466 16.65 36.40 -10.55
N LEU A 467 16.19 35.20 -10.19
CA LEU A 467 15.43 34.98 -8.97
C LEU A 467 16.37 35.12 -7.78
N SER A 468 16.17 36.17 -6.97
CA SER A 468 17.03 36.43 -5.83
C SER A 468 16.88 35.37 -4.74
N VAL A 469 18.01 35.04 -4.11
CA VAL A 469 18.11 34.13 -2.96
C VAL A 469 18.23 34.93 -1.65
N PRO A 470 17.95 34.32 -0.49
CA PRO A 470 18.06 35.00 0.80
C PRO A 470 19.48 35.51 1.08
N SER A 471 19.60 36.59 1.85
CA SER A 471 20.88 37.27 2.15
C SER A 471 21.92 36.41 2.87
N TRP A 472 21.51 35.30 3.49
CA TRP A 472 22.40 34.35 4.13
C TRP A 472 23.03 33.34 3.16
N ALA A 473 22.57 33.27 1.91
CA ALA A 473 23.15 32.45 0.86
C ALA A 473 24.08 33.31 0.00
N SER A 474 25.27 32.78 -0.33
CA SER A 474 26.21 33.50 -1.20
C SER A 474 25.78 33.53 -2.68
N GLY A 475 24.80 32.71 -3.06
CA GLY A 475 24.27 32.61 -4.42
C GLY A 475 23.34 31.39 -4.57
N PRO A 476 22.81 31.14 -5.79
CA PRO A 476 21.92 30.01 -6.07
C PRO A 476 22.48 28.64 -5.71
N GLU A 477 23.77 28.41 -5.94
CA GLU A 477 24.45 27.15 -5.60
C GLU A 477 24.42 26.88 -4.09
N ASP A 478 24.85 27.86 -3.29
CA ASP A 478 24.87 27.77 -1.83
C ASP A 478 23.45 27.68 -1.26
N PHE A 479 22.47 28.37 -1.87
CA PHE A 479 21.07 28.24 -1.50
C PHE A 479 20.56 26.82 -1.72
N VAL A 480 20.73 26.26 -2.92
CA VAL A 480 20.26 24.91 -3.27
C VAL A 480 20.89 23.86 -2.35
N GLU A 481 22.20 23.93 -2.12
CA GLU A 481 22.90 23.02 -1.21
C GLU A 481 22.33 23.11 0.22
N ARG A 482 22.15 24.32 0.75
CA ARG A 482 21.60 24.54 2.09
C ARG A 482 20.13 24.14 2.20
N HIS A 483 19.33 24.40 1.17
CA HIS A 483 17.93 24.03 1.12
C HIS A 483 17.77 22.51 1.09
N ARG A 484 18.61 21.80 0.31
CA ARG A 484 18.67 20.34 0.34
C ARG A 484 19.11 19.81 1.71
N LYS A 485 20.13 20.40 2.33
CA LYS A 485 20.52 20.04 3.72
C LYS A 485 19.39 20.23 4.73
N ALA A 486 18.55 21.25 4.55
CA ALA A 486 17.37 21.46 5.40
C ALA A 486 16.33 20.35 5.21
N LEU A 487 16.05 19.96 3.96
CA LEU A 487 15.17 18.83 3.64
C LEU A 487 15.69 17.52 4.25
N GLU A 488 16.99 17.27 4.22
CA GLU A 488 17.63 16.07 4.79
C GLU A 488 17.91 16.16 6.30
N SER A 489 17.44 17.22 6.97
CA SER A 489 17.71 17.42 8.38
C SER A 489 16.89 16.47 9.27
N PRO A 490 17.39 16.10 10.48
CA PRO A 490 16.63 15.27 11.41
C PRO A 490 15.25 15.85 11.77
N ILE A 491 15.13 17.18 11.82
CA ILE A 491 13.87 17.88 12.13
C ILE A 491 12.82 17.63 11.06
N VAL A 492 13.22 17.62 9.78
CA VAL A 492 12.32 17.29 8.67
C VAL A 492 12.07 15.78 8.64
N SER A 493 13.10 14.94 8.74
CA SER A 493 12.94 13.48 8.73
C SER A 493 11.95 12.98 9.79
N GLU A 494 11.98 13.55 11.00
CA GLU A 494 11.05 13.18 12.08
C GLU A 494 9.58 13.49 11.74
N LYS A 495 9.32 14.48 10.88
CA LYS A 495 7.96 15.01 10.63
C LYS A 495 7.46 14.84 9.20
N LEU A 496 8.32 14.44 8.27
CA LEU A 496 8.03 14.38 6.83
C LEU A 496 6.85 13.45 6.50
N HIS A 497 6.69 12.36 7.24
CA HIS A 497 5.57 11.44 7.09
C HIS A 497 4.20 12.13 7.23
N HIS A 498 4.07 13.19 8.03
CA HIS A 498 2.82 13.95 8.13
C HIS A 498 2.50 14.73 6.85
N TRP A 499 3.51 15.22 6.14
CA TRP A 499 3.31 15.89 4.86
C TRP A 499 3.01 14.88 3.76
N ILE A 500 3.66 13.71 3.81
CA ILE A 500 3.35 12.58 2.92
C ILE A 500 1.87 12.18 3.10
N ASP A 501 1.38 12.08 4.33
CA ASP A 501 -0.03 11.76 4.59
C ASP A 501 -1.01 12.72 3.92
N LEU A 502 -0.67 14.02 3.89
CA LEU A 502 -1.48 15.08 3.29
C LEU A 502 -1.41 15.15 1.76
N THR A 503 -0.38 14.53 1.15
CA THR A 503 -0.08 14.68 -0.28
C THR A 503 -0.33 13.39 -1.05
N PHE A 504 -0.03 12.25 -0.42
CA PHE A 504 -0.10 10.91 -1.01
C PHE A 504 -0.82 9.89 -0.12
N GLY A 505 -1.05 10.22 1.15
CA GLY A 505 -1.59 9.28 2.13
C GLY A 505 -3.08 9.45 2.38
N TYR A 506 -3.48 9.20 3.62
CA TYR A 506 -4.89 9.03 3.97
C TYR A 506 -5.64 10.34 4.27
N LYS A 507 -4.95 11.49 4.29
CA LYS A 507 -5.51 12.81 4.63
C LYS A 507 -5.60 13.69 3.41
#